data_AF-A0A3A9WHE1-F1
#
_entry.id   AF-A0A3A9WHE1-F1
#
_cell.length_a   1.000
_cell.length_b   1.000
_cell.length_c   1.000
_cell.angle_alpha   90.00
_cell.angle_beta   90.00
_cell.angle_gamma   90.00
#
_symmetry.space_group_name_H-M   'P 1'
#
loop_
_entity.id
_entity.type
_entity.pdbx_description
1 polymer ?
#
loop_
_entity_poly.entity_id
_entity_poly.type
_entity_poly.pdbx_seq_one_letter_code
_entity_poly.pdbx_strand_id
1 'polypeptide(L)'
;MSGIKYEIQNRKLRSYKHTFDYNFCKQKYNEYAMMELKEFKKCLKRPDKLGEIGHLCSFILWVKNKEQDEYRDCLGDYGLIHLLFHCLESKHNADIHAEYIHMLFKEDIKLS
;
A
#
# COMPACT_ATOMS: atom_id res chain seq x y z
N MET A 1 -30.11 -10.83 -0.88
CA MET A 1 -29.65 -9.45 -0.58
C MET A 1 -28.12 -9.27 -0.77
N SER A 2 -27.47 -10.02 -1.67
CA SER A 2 -26.01 -9.94 -1.93
C SER A 2 -25.63 -9.08 -3.15
N GLY A 3 -26.51 -8.94 -4.15
CA GLY A 3 -26.20 -8.25 -5.41
C GLY A 3 -25.90 -6.75 -5.28
N ILE A 4 -26.68 -6.02 -4.47
CA ILE A 4 -26.50 -4.57 -4.28
C ILE A 4 -25.17 -4.23 -3.59
N LYS A 5 -24.73 -5.05 -2.62
CA LYS A 5 -23.44 -4.86 -1.94
C LYS A 5 -22.27 -5.08 -2.90
N TYR A 6 -22.35 -6.12 -3.72
CA TYR A 6 -21.32 -6.46 -4.71
C TYR A 6 -21.17 -5.38 -5.79
N GLU A 7 -22.29 -4.82 -6.27
CA GLU A 7 -22.27 -3.75 -7.27
C GLU A 7 -21.66 -2.45 -6.72
N ILE A 8 -21.95 -2.10 -5.46
CA ILE A 8 -21.37 -0.95 -4.78
C ILE A 8 -19.86 -1.14 -4.54
N GLN A 9 -19.41 -2.33 -4.14
CA GLN A 9 -17.98 -2.64 -3.96
C GLN A 9 -17.22 -2.55 -5.29
N ASN A 10 -17.78 -3.07 -6.38
CA ASN A 10 -17.20 -2.97 -7.70
C ASN A 10 -17.12 -1.54 -8.22
N ARG A 11 -18.12 -0.70 -7.95
CA ARG A 11 -18.06 0.74 -8.28
C ARG A 11 -16.93 1.44 -7.53
N LYS A 12 -16.73 1.14 -6.24
CA LYS A 12 -15.61 1.67 -5.45
C LYS A 12 -14.25 1.23 -5.98
N LEU A 13 -14.06 -0.05 -6.29
CA LEU A 13 -12.81 -0.55 -6.88
C LEU A 13 -12.49 0.14 -8.21
N ARG A 14 -13.52 0.38 -9.06
CA ARG A 14 -13.36 1.11 -10.33
C ARG A 14 -13.01 2.57 -10.13
N SER A 15 -13.57 3.26 -9.13
CA SER A 15 -13.20 4.66 -8.87
C SER A 15 -11.75 4.80 -8.43
N TYR A 16 -11.23 3.88 -7.61
CA TYR A 16 -9.82 3.87 -7.19
C TYR A 16 -8.84 3.58 -8.33
N LYS A 17 -9.26 2.89 -9.39
CA LYS A 17 -8.42 2.66 -10.57
C LYS A 17 -7.91 3.99 -11.18
N HIS A 18 -8.72 5.04 -11.13
CA HIS A 18 -8.34 6.36 -11.65
C HIS A 18 -7.38 7.13 -10.73
N THR A 19 -7.19 6.66 -9.49
CA THR A 19 -6.29 7.25 -8.50
C THR A 19 -4.84 6.79 -8.69
N PHE A 20 -4.62 5.63 -9.32
CA PHE A 20 -3.31 5.03 -9.47
C PHE A 20 -2.85 5.06 -10.93
N ASP A 21 -1.73 5.73 -11.20
CA ASP A 21 -1.00 5.49 -12.44
C ASP A 21 -0.34 4.11 -12.35
N TYR A 22 -0.95 3.13 -13.01
CA TYR A 22 -0.57 1.73 -12.89
C TYR A 22 0.89 1.46 -13.30
N ASN A 23 1.39 2.17 -14.32
CA ASN A 23 2.77 1.98 -14.78
C ASN A 23 3.76 2.53 -13.77
N PHE A 24 3.49 3.73 -13.27
CA PHE A 24 4.29 4.34 -12.20
C PHE A 24 4.27 3.47 -10.93
N CYS A 25 3.09 3.05 -10.47
CA CYS A 25 2.94 2.24 -9.26
C CYS A 25 3.65 0.90 -9.41
N LYS A 26 3.53 0.21 -10.56
CA LYS A 26 4.22 -1.05 -10.82
C LYS A 26 5.74 -0.90 -10.83
N GLN A 27 6.26 0.15 -11.48
CA GLN A 27 7.70 0.41 -11.49
C GLN A 27 8.23 0.66 -10.08
N LYS A 28 7.55 1.53 -9.32
CA LYS A 28 7.97 1.88 -7.96
C LYS A 28 7.80 0.74 -6.98
N TYR A 29 6.75 -0.05 -7.12
CA TYR A 29 6.57 -1.29 -6.37
C TYR A 29 7.81 -2.19 -6.51
N ASN A 30 8.23 -2.46 -7.75
CA ASN A 30 9.41 -3.30 -8.01
C ASN A 30 10.71 -2.69 -7.46
N GLU A 31 10.86 -1.37 -7.51
CA GLU A 31 12.00 -0.64 -6.93
C GLU A 31 12.10 -0.91 -5.42
N TYR A 32 11.00 -0.70 -4.68
CA TYR A 32 10.95 -0.95 -3.24
C TYR A 32 11.00 -2.45 -2.89
N ALA A 33 10.45 -3.31 -3.74
CA ALA A 33 10.50 -4.76 -3.62
C ALA A 33 11.92 -5.31 -3.75
N MET A 34 12.79 -4.67 -4.54
CA MET A 34 14.20 -5.07 -4.69
C MET A 34 15.14 -4.33 -3.72
N MET A 35 14.67 -3.23 -3.13
CA MET A 35 15.41 -2.45 -2.16
C MET A 35 15.75 -3.28 -0.91
N GLU A 36 16.94 -3.05 -0.34
CA GLU A 36 17.32 -3.59 0.95
C GLU A 36 16.61 -2.86 2.10
N LEU A 37 16.30 -3.58 3.19
CA LEU A 37 15.60 -3.00 4.35
C LEU A 37 16.33 -1.78 4.92
N LYS A 38 17.66 -1.79 4.92
CA LYS A 38 18.47 -0.66 5.41
C LYS A 38 18.24 0.61 4.60
N GLU A 39 18.07 0.48 3.29
CA GLU A 39 17.79 1.61 2.41
C GLU A 39 16.32 2.04 2.52
N PHE A 40 15.40 1.06 2.61
CA PHE A 40 13.99 1.32 2.83
C PHE A 40 13.72 2.12 4.12
N LYS A 41 14.43 1.79 5.21
CA LYS A 41 14.42 2.57 6.47
C LYS A 41 14.79 4.04 6.26
N LYS A 42 15.73 4.34 5.36
CA LYS A 42 16.09 5.73 5.04
C LYS A 42 14.97 6.44 4.28
N CYS A 43 14.27 5.73 3.40
CA CYS A 43 13.11 6.26 2.69
C CYS A 43 11.96 6.60 3.64
N LEU A 44 11.64 5.74 4.62
CA LEU A 44 10.57 6.03 5.59
C LEU A 44 10.84 7.26 6.48
N LYS A 45 12.11 7.63 6.67
CA LYS A 45 12.52 8.81 7.43
C LYS A 45 12.45 10.12 6.64
N ARG A 46 12.11 10.04 5.35
CA ARG A 46 12.05 11.16 4.42
C ARG A 46 10.59 11.45 4.07
N PRO A 47 10.03 12.63 4.43
CA PRO A 47 8.61 12.93 4.21
C PRO A 47 8.15 12.79 2.75
N ASP A 48 8.99 13.21 1.80
CA ASP A 48 8.72 13.09 0.36
C ASP A 48 8.59 11.63 -0.08
N LYS A 49 9.43 10.75 0.47
CA LYS A 49 9.41 9.32 0.19
C LYS A 49 8.35 8.57 0.98
N LEU A 50 8.01 9.02 2.17
CA LEU A 50 6.95 8.43 2.98
C LEU A 50 5.58 8.59 2.30
N GLY A 51 5.33 9.75 1.66
CA GLY A 51 4.12 9.95 0.84
C GLY A 51 4.07 8.99 -0.36
N GLU A 52 5.19 8.80 -1.07
CA GLU A 52 5.31 7.83 -2.17
C GLU A 52 5.04 6.40 -1.67
N ILE A 53 5.64 5.99 -0.56
CA ILE A 53 5.43 4.67 0.06
C ILE A 53 3.96 4.50 0.47
N GLY A 54 3.35 5.50 1.11
CA GLY A 54 1.94 5.45 1.50
C GLY A 54 1.00 5.28 0.31
N HIS A 55 1.26 5.99 -0.80
CA HIS A 55 0.52 5.81 -2.04
C HIS A 55 0.63 4.39 -2.59
N LEU A 56 1.83 3.81 -2.57
CA LEU A 56 2.06 2.43 -3.03
C LEU A 56 1.46 1.38 -2.11
N CYS A 57 1.47 1.61 -0.79
CA CYS A 57 0.75 0.78 0.17
C CYS A 57 -0.75 0.73 -0.16
N SER A 58 -1.38 1.87 -0.46
CA SER A 58 -2.78 1.90 -0.92
C SER A 58 -2.98 1.17 -2.25
N PHE A 59 -2.02 1.28 -3.18
CA PHE A 59 -2.06 0.56 -4.45
C PHE A 59 -2.01 -0.97 -4.25
N ILE A 60 -1.09 -1.47 -3.43
CA ILE A 60 -0.95 -2.90 -3.10
C ILE A 60 -2.27 -3.43 -2.55
N LEU A 61 -2.87 -2.73 -1.58
CA LEU A 61 -4.15 -3.11 -1.00
C LEU A 61 -5.29 -3.12 -2.02
N TRP A 62 -5.34 -2.12 -2.90
CA TRP A 62 -6.31 -2.07 -4.00
C TRP A 62 -6.15 -3.26 -4.96
N VAL A 63 -4.91 -3.63 -5.34
CA VAL A 63 -4.64 -4.79 -6.20
C VAL A 63 -5.13 -6.08 -5.52
N LYS A 64 -4.78 -6.29 -4.23
CA LYS A 64 -5.20 -7.47 -3.47
C LYS A 64 -6.73 -7.56 -3.33
N ASN A 65 -7.39 -6.44 -3.06
CA ASN A 65 -8.85 -6.39 -2.97
C ASN A 65 -9.53 -6.65 -4.32
N LYS A 66 -8.91 -6.21 -5.44
CA LYS A 66 -9.38 -6.53 -6.79
C LYS A 66 -9.24 -8.03 -7.09
N GLU A 67 -8.15 -8.68 -6.70
CA GLU A 67 -7.96 -10.12 -6.91
C GLU A 67 -8.99 -10.99 -6.17
N GLN A 68 -9.48 -10.52 -5.02
CA GLN A 68 -10.46 -11.25 -4.21
C GLN A 68 -11.91 -10.95 -4.60
N ASP A 69 -12.16 -10.08 -5.59
CA ASP A 69 -13.48 -9.51 -5.92
C ASP A 69 -14.24 -8.95 -4.70
N GLU A 70 -13.52 -8.64 -3.63
CA GLU A 70 -14.04 -8.19 -2.35
C GLU A 70 -13.23 -6.98 -1.88
N TYR A 71 -13.82 -5.79 -1.98
CA TYR A 71 -13.31 -4.65 -1.22
C TYR A 71 -13.72 -4.84 0.24
N ARG A 72 -12.81 -5.39 1.04
CA ARG A 72 -12.91 -5.34 2.49
C ARG A 72 -12.10 -4.13 2.95
N ASP A 73 -12.77 -3.11 3.51
CA ASP A 73 -12.12 -2.18 4.43
C ASP A 73 -11.68 -3.02 5.64
N CYS A 74 -10.50 -3.62 5.53
CA CYS A 74 -9.95 -4.45 6.59
C CYS A 74 -9.32 -3.55 7.64
N LEU A 75 -9.39 -3.95 8.91
CA LEU A 75 -8.64 -3.32 10.01
C LEU A 75 -7.14 -3.19 9.69
N GLY A 76 -6.60 -4.05 8.80
CA GLY A 76 -5.23 -3.96 8.29
C GLY A 76 -4.91 -2.69 7.50
N ASP A 77 -5.89 -2.12 6.78
CA ASP A 77 -5.69 -0.91 5.97
C ASP A 77 -5.51 0.32 6.88
N TYR A 78 -6.34 0.41 7.92
CA TYR A 78 -6.21 1.42 8.98
C TYR A 78 -4.93 1.24 9.79
N GLY A 79 -4.54 -0.02 10.07
CA GLY A 79 -3.28 -0.34 10.72
C GLY A 79 -2.07 0.18 9.94
N LEU A 80 -2.04 -0.05 8.62
CA LEU A 80 -0.94 0.40 7.77
C LEU A 80 -0.84 1.93 7.71
N ILE A 81 -1.98 2.62 7.58
CA ILE A 81 -2.03 4.09 7.63
C ILE A 81 -1.47 4.59 8.97
N HIS A 82 -1.87 3.97 10.08
CA HIS A 82 -1.40 4.34 11.41
C HIS A 82 0.13 4.16 11.56
N LEU A 83 0.69 3.06 11.05
CA LEU A 83 2.14 2.85 11.04
C LEU A 83 2.88 3.91 10.22
N LEU A 84 2.34 4.31 9.07
CA LEU A 84 2.92 5.37 8.24
C LEU A 84 2.87 6.74 8.95
N PHE A 85 1.78 7.05 9.65
CA PHE A 85 1.70 8.25 10.48
C PHE A 85 2.76 8.25 11.59
N HIS A 86 2.94 7.13 12.29
CA HIS A 86 4.00 7.03 13.30
C HIS A 86 5.40 7.27 12.73
N CYS A 87 5.66 6.83 11.49
CA CYS A 87 6.93 7.07 10.80
C CYS A 87 7.14 8.57 10.52
N LEU A 88 6.08 9.33 10.24
CA LEU A 88 6.14 10.78 10.04
C LEU A 88 6.46 11.52 11.35
N GLU A 89 5.91 11.04 12.47
CA GLU A 89 6.09 11.64 13.79
C GLU A 89 7.48 11.38 14.39
N SER A 90 8.08 10.22 14.09
CA SER A 90 9.35 9.83 14.68
C SER A 90 10.20 8.94 13.76
N LYS A 91 11.47 9.32 13.61
CA LYS A 91 12.48 8.50 12.92
C LYS A 91 12.71 7.16 13.61
N HIS A 92 12.48 7.07 14.92
CA HIS A 92 12.60 5.82 15.66
C HIS A 92 11.46 4.85 15.30
N ASN A 93 10.24 5.37 15.17
CA ASN A 93 9.09 4.58 14.71
C ASN A 93 9.31 4.07 13.28
N ALA A 94 9.93 4.87 12.40
CA ALA A 94 10.33 4.41 11.08
C ALA A 94 11.27 3.19 11.14
N ASP A 95 12.19 3.12 12.12
CA ASP A 95 13.05 1.95 12.28
C ASP A 95 12.29 0.70 12.78
N ILE A 96 11.32 0.90 13.67
CA ILE A 96 10.47 -0.16 14.25
C ILE A 96 9.52 -0.74 13.20
N HIS A 97 8.86 0.13 12.43
CA HIS A 97 7.78 -0.27 11.52
C HIS A 97 8.28 -0.66 10.12
N ALA A 98 9.52 -0.31 9.76
CA ALA A 98 10.06 -0.53 8.44
C ALA A 98 9.96 -1.97 7.96
N GLU A 99 10.26 -2.95 8.81
CA GLU A 99 10.25 -4.35 8.39
C GLU A 99 8.84 -4.78 7.97
N TYR A 100 7.85 -4.46 8.79
CA TYR A 100 6.45 -4.77 8.49
C TYR A 100 5.96 -4.08 7.21
N ILE A 101 6.23 -2.78 7.07
CA ILE A 101 5.84 -2.03 5.88
C ILE A 101 6.57 -2.56 4.64
N HIS A 102 7.86 -2.90 4.76
CA HIS A 102 8.65 -3.42 3.65
C HIS A 102 8.18 -4.80 3.18
N MET A 103 7.71 -5.66 4.09
CA MET A 103 7.15 -6.96 3.73
C MET A 103 5.99 -6.83 2.73
N LEU A 104 5.18 -5.77 2.80
CA LEU A 104 4.11 -5.55 1.82
C LEU A 104 4.62 -5.40 0.38
N PHE A 105 5.85 -4.91 0.21
CA PHE A 105 6.52 -4.81 -1.09
C PHE A 105 7.23 -6.12 -1.48
N LYS A 106 7.27 -7.11 -0.59
CA LYS A 106 7.81 -8.44 -0.87
C LYS A 106 6.70 -9.47 -1.12
N GLU A 107 5.44 -9.11 -0.90
CA GLU A 107 4.30 -9.97 -1.18
C GLU A 107 4.12 -10.16 -2.69
N ASP A 108 3.78 -11.36 -3.14
CA ASP A 108 3.49 -11.56 -4.56
C ASP A 108 2.10 -11.00 -4.87
N ILE A 109 2.04 -9.88 -5.59
CA ILE A 109 0.80 -9.28 -6.10
C ILE A 109 0.77 -9.40 -7.62
N LYS A 110 -0.36 -9.82 -8.21
CA LYS A 110 -0.46 -10.00 -9.66
C LYS A 110 -0.61 -8.65 -10.33
N LEU A 111 0.50 -8.15 -10.86
CA LEU A 111 0.56 -6.92 -11.65
C LEU A 111 0.39 -7.16 -13.16
N SER A 112 -0.33 -8.24 -13.54
CA SER A 112 -0.59 -8.68 -14.92
C SER A 112 -1.59 -7.81 -15.65
#